data_AF-A0AAJ0LX98-F1
#
_entry.id   AF-A0AAJ0LX98-F1
#
_cell.length_a   1.000
_cell.length_b   1.000
_cell.length_c   1.000
_cell.angle_alpha   90.00
_cell.angle_beta   90.00
_cell.angle_gamma   90.00
#
_symmetry.space_group_name_H-M   'P 1'
#
loop_
_entity.id
_entity.type
_entity.pdbx_description
1 polymer ?
#
loop_
_entity_poly.entity_id
_entity_poly.type
_entity_poly.pdbx_seq_one_letter_code
_entity_poly.pdbx_strand_id
1 'polypeptide(L)'
;MTDSTLVLFVSDNGPPFLNSKTTLYDSGIHLPLIVRKPNAKPGISNPNMISFIDILPSMLDWAGLSQDFSTPSSTSPARQGRSFLPVLETSSVIPEDKWLHHIFGSHTFHEQQNYWPTRLLRTRRYKYHRNVAFRLDFPLAGDLYASLSFEAMRNQTKPVMIGNRSLKNYIFRPPEELYDLEQDPQELHNLAGDSAHKELLLEMREKLSQWQKETKDLWLYRDGQSVTMLSRYAGDGLEIPDRLDFDVEEPGTEGVAKTRLLEDGIIEWNGDTIVVWTFEPIDDPY
;
A
#
# COMPACT_ATOMS: atom_id res chain seq x y z
N MET A 1 -10.70 -33.05 17.58
CA MET A 1 -10.40 -31.94 16.65
C MET A 1 -10.38 -30.60 17.37
N THR A 2 -11.29 -30.31 18.30
CA THR A 2 -11.30 -28.98 18.96
C THR A 2 -10.04 -28.72 19.80
N ASP A 3 -9.51 -29.68 20.55
CA ASP A 3 -8.55 -29.33 21.62
C ASP A 3 -7.07 -29.32 21.16
N SER A 4 -6.82 -29.59 19.88
CA SER A 4 -5.48 -29.66 19.30
C SER A 4 -5.35 -28.97 17.95
N THR A 5 -6.38 -28.23 17.51
CA THR A 5 -6.41 -27.56 16.21
C THR A 5 -6.52 -26.05 16.36
N LEU A 6 -5.57 -25.32 15.78
CA LEU A 6 -5.65 -23.90 15.50
C LEU A 6 -6.57 -23.68 14.29
N VAL A 7 -7.56 -22.81 14.43
CA VAL A 7 -8.50 -22.46 13.34
C VAL A 7 -8.40 -20.97 13.06
N LEU A 8 -8.18 -20.63 11.79
CA LEU A 8 -8.22 -19.26 11.28
C LEU A 8 -9.41 -19.12 10.35
N PHE A 9 -10.20 -18.07 10.55
CA PHE A 9 -11.19 -17.60 9.60
C PHE A 9 -10.76 -16.22 9.11
N VAL A 10 -10.61 -16.07 7.79
CA VAL A 10 -10.04 -14.87 7.16
C VAL A 10 -10.70 -14.62 5.79
N SER A 11 -10.64 -13.38 5.32
CA SER A 11 -10.93 -13.01 3.92
C SER A 11 -9.61 -12.74 3.18
N ASP A 12 -9.56 -12.95 1.87
CA ASP A 12 -8.39 -12.61 1.04
C ASP A 12 -8.36 -11.14 0.63
N ASN A 13 -9.53 -10.55 0.34
CA ASN A 13 -9.73 -9.12 0.10
C ASN A 13 -11.12 -8.66 0.55
N GLY A 14 -11.35 -7.35 0.42
CA GLY A 14 -12.64 -6.71 0.70
C GLY A 14 -13.78 -7.18 -0.21
N PRO A 15 -15.04 -6.87 0.13
CA PRO A 15 -16.19 -7.32 -0.64
C PRO A 15 -16.20 -6.76 -2.08
N PRO A 16 -16.86 -7.43 -3.04
CA PRO A 16 -16.85 -7.08 -4.47
C PRO A 16 -17.78 -5.90 -4.79
N PHE A 17 -17.50 -4.76 -4.17
CA PHE A 17 -18.10 -3.46 -4.46
C PHE A 17 -17.01 -2.47 -4.85
N LEU A 18 -17.36 -1.44 -5.61
CA LEU A 18 -16.44 -0.33 -5.88
C LEU A 18 -16.05 0.36 -4.55
N ASN A 19 -14.88 1.01 -4.55
CA ASN A 19 -14.11 1.46 -3.36
C ASN A 19 -13.51 0.34 -2.49
N SER A 20 -13.83 -0.93 -2.74
CA SER A 20 -13.38 -2.07 -1.93
C SER A 20 -12.42 -2.97 -2.72
N LYS A 21 -12.88 -4.10 -3.26
CA LYS A 21 -12.07 -5.04 -4.06
C LYS A 21 -11.33 -4.28 -5.17
N THR A 22 -10.09 -4.71 -5.45
CA THR A 22 -9.11 -4.11 -6.38
C THR A 22 -8.49 -2.78 -5.93
N THR A 23 -8.95 -2.20 -4.82
CA THR A 23 -8.35 -1.00 -4.24
C THR A 23 -7.55 -1.32 -2.98
N LEU A 24 -6.69 -0.38 -2.57
CA LEU A 24 -5.97 -0.42 -1.31
C LEU A 24 -6.61 0.48 -0.22
N TYR A 25 -7.84 0.94 -0.44
CA TYR A 25 -8.66 1.61 0.58
C TYR A 25 -9.03 0.62 1.70
N ASP A 26 -9.46 1.12 2.86
CA ASP A 26 -9.77 0.33 4.05
C ASP A 26 -10.79 -0.75 3.76
N SER A 27 -11.83 -0.42 3.00
CA SER A 27 -12.85 -1.41 2.65
C SER A 27 -12.30 -2.57 1.80
N GLY A 28 -11.19 -2.37 1.09
CA GLY A 28 -10.50 -3.40 0.29
C GLY A 28 -9.52 -4.26 1.08
N ILE A 29 -8.94 -3.76 2.18
CA ILE A 29 -7.79 -4.40 2.88
C ILE A 29 -8.00 -4.63 4.38
N HIS A 30 -9.02 -4.05 5.01
CA HIS A 30 -9.33 -4.27 6.42
C HIS A 30 -10.24 -5.49 6.54
N LEU A 31 -9.61 -6.65 6.68
CA LEU A 31 -10.26 -7.95 6.54
C LEU A 31 -10.62 -8.53 7.91
N PRO A 32 -11.71 -9.33 8.00
CA PRO A 32 -11.97 -10.09 9.21
C PRO A 32 -10.85 -11.12 9.42
N LEU A 33 -10.37 -11.22 10.65
CA LEU A 33 -9.50 -12.30 11.12
C LEU A 33 -10.02 -12.80 12.47
N ILE A 34 -10.51 -14.04 12.50
CA ILE A 34 -10.92 -14.72 13.73
C ILE A 34 -10.00 -15.91 13.93
N VAL A 35 -9.40 -15.99 15.11
CA VAL A 35 -8.45 -17.04 15.47
C VAL A 35 -8.97 -17.79 16.68
N ARG A 36 -9.08 -19.11 16.55
CA ARG A 36 -9.37 -20.02 17.65
C ARG A 36 -8.15 -20.89 17.90
N LYS A 37 -7.46 -20.64 19.02
CA LYS A 37 -6.32 -21.44 19.50
C LYS A 37 -6.74 -22.30 20.70
N PRO A 38 -6.37 -23.58 20.76
CA PRO A 38 -6.58 -24.40 21.95
C PRO A 38 -5.99 -23.76 23.20
N ASN A 39 -6.74 -23.83 24.31
CA ASN A 39 -6.40 -23.28 25.63
C ASN A 39 -6.20 -21.75 25.70
N ALA A 40 -6.50 -21.00 24.64
CA ALA A 40 -6.48 -19.54 24.67
C ALA A 40 -7.80 -18.98 25.22
N LYS A 41 -7.75 -17.81 25.85
CA LYS A 41 -8.93 -17.10 26.33
C LYS A 41 -9.83 -16.68 25.15
N PRO A 42 -11.13 -17.05 25.14
CA PRO A 42 -12.06 -16.65 24.09
C PRO A 42 -12.53 -15.19 24.28
N GLY A 43 -13.13 -14.62 23.22
CA GLY A 43 -13.83 -13.34 23.27
C GLY A 43 -12.94 -12.10 23.37
N ILE A 44 -11.66 -12.22 22.98
CA ILE A 44 -10.73 -11.09 22.94
C ILE A 44 -10.89 -10.35 21.60
N SER A 45 -11.11 -9.04 21.68
CA SER A 45 -10.95 -8.11 20.56
C SER A 45 -9.57 -7.48 20.66
N ASN A 46 -8.68 -7.83 19.73
CA ASN A 46 -7.29 -7.37 19.74
C ASN A 46 -7.11 -6.15 18.83
N PRO A 47 -6.66 -4.99 19.35
CA PRO A 47 -6.55 -3.77 18.56
C PRO A 47 -5.20 -3.63 17.82
N ASN A 48 -4.31 -4.62 17.90
CA ASN A 48 -2.97 -4.52 17.32
C ASN A 48 -2.97 -4.86 15.83
N MET A 49 -2.13 -4.15 15.06
CA MET A 49 -2.10 -4.31 13.60
C MET A 49 -1.43 -5.62 13.21
N ILE A 50 -2.07 -6.35 12.31
CA ILE A 50 -1.60 -7.61 11.71
C ILE A 50 -1.77 -7.49 10.20
N SER A 51 -0.86 -8.06 9.43
CA SER A 51 -0.95 -8.16 7.98
C SER A 51 -1.12 -9.62 7.54
N PHE A 52 -1.58 -9.84 6.32
CA PHE A 52 -1.75 -11.19 5.75
C PHE A 52 -0.42 -11.98 5.72
N ILE A 53 0.71 -11.28 5.60
CA ILE A 53 2.06 -11.87 5.64
C ILE A 53 2.42 -12.46 7.01
N ASP A 54 1.69 -12.12 8.07
CA ASP A 54 1.88 -12.65 9.43
C ASP A 54 1.23 -14.03 9.63
N ILE A 55 0.38 -14.47 8.70
CA ILE A 55 -0.34 -15.75 8.81
C ILE A 55 0.65 -16.92 8.73
N LEU A 56 1.49 -16.97 7.70
CA LEU A 56 2.49 -18.03 7.53
C LEU A 56 3.44 -18.18 8.74
N PRO A 57 4.12 -17.11 9.22
CA PRO A 57 4.97 -17.21 10.40
C PRO A 57 4.20 -17.67 11.65
N SER A 58 2.94 -17.26 11.81
CA SER A 58 2.07 -17.76 12.89
C SER A 58 1.76 -19.25 12.77
N MET A 59 1.57 -19.77 11.54
CA MET A 59 1.36 -21.21 11.34
C MET A 59 2.62 -22.01 11.64
N LEU A 60 3.79 -21.50 11.24
CA LEU A 60 5.09 -22.12 11.56
C LEU A 60 5.32 -22.16 13.07
N ASP A 61 5.04 -21.06 13.78
CA ASP A 61 5.15 -20.96 15.23
C ASP A 61 4.22 -21.98 15.93
N TRP A 62 2.97 -22.07 15.49
CA TRP A 62 2.03 -23.07 16.00
C TRP A 62 2.50 -24.52 15.79
N ALA A 63 3.14 -24.79 14.65
CA ALA A 63 3.68 -26.11 14.33
C ALA A 63 5.00 -26.44 15.04
N GLY A 64 5.57 -25.50 15.83
CA GLY A 64 6.89 -25.65 16.44
C GLY A 64 8.04 -25.63 15.43
N LEU A 65 7.82 -25.03 14.26
CA LEU A 65 8.80 -24.89 13.19
C LEU A 65 9.50 -23.53 13.25
N SER A 66 10.72 -23.47 12.73
CA SER A 66 11.48 -22.23 12.71
C SER A 66 10.84 -21.17 11.82
N GLN A 67 10.92 -19.91 12.26
CA GLN A 67 10.41 -18.75 11.51
C GLN A 67 11.21 -18.47 10.24
N ASP A 68 12.46 -18.93 10.17
CA ASP A 68 13.36 -18.84 9.02
C ASP A 68 13.39 -20.13 8.17
N PHE A 69 12.41 -21.03 8.37
CA PHE A 69 12.28 -22.28 7.61
C PHE A 69 12.47 -22.04 6.10
N SER A 70 13.46 -22.71 5.53
CA SER A 70 13.83 -22.64 4.12
C SER A 70 14.03 -24.04 3.57
N THR A 71 13.70 -24.22 2.29
CA THR A 71 14.04 -25.45 1.56
C THR A 71 15.45 -25.30 0.95
N PRO A 72 16.17 -26.40 0.68
CA PRO A 72 17.53 -26.32 0.10
C PRO A 72 17.61 -25.56 -1.24
N SER A 73 16.51 -25.48 -1.98
CA SER A 73 16.40 -24.75 -3.25
C SER A 73 15.83 -23.32 -3.09
N SER A 74 15.56 -22.87 -1.86
CA SER A 74 14.93 -21.58 -1.62
C SER A 74 15.89 -20.43 -1.92
N THR A 75 15.57 -19.67 -2.95
CA THR A 75 16.17 -18.35 -3.26
C THR A 75 15.31 -17.19 -2.77
N SER A 76 14.22 -17.48 -2.05
CA SER A 76 13.30 -16.45 -1.55
C SER A 76 14.00 -15.56 -0.49
N PRO A 77 13.72 -14.24 -0.48
CA PRO A 77 14.25 -13.36 0.55
C PRO A 77 13.68 -13.72 1.94
N ALA A 78 14.28 -13.14 2.97
CA ALA A 78 13.76 -13.25 4.33
C ALA A 78 12.30 -12.78 4.39
N ARG A 79 11.46 -13.56 5.08
CA ARG A 79 10.06 -13.20 5.30
C ARG A 79 9.99 -11.98 6.23
N GLN A 80 9.15 -11.02 5.87
CA GLN A 80 8.95 -9.80 6.67
C GLN A 80 7.83 -9.92 7.71
N GLY A 81 6.94 -10.91 7.57
CA GLY A 81 5.89 -11.16 8.55
C GLY A 81 6.42 -11.75 9.85
N ARG A 82 5.59 -11.73 10.89
CA ARG A 82 5.92 -12.25 12.22
C ARG A 82 4.75 -13.00 12.83
N SER A 83 5.03 -13.92 13.76
CA SER A 83 3.96 -14.62 14.47
C SER A 83 3.15 -13.66 15.33
N PHE A 84 1.82 -13.70 15.21
CA PHE A 84 0.88 -12.99 16.09
C PHE A 84 0.41 -13.83 17.27
N LEU A 85 0.81 -15.11 17.37
CA LEU A 85 0.41 -15.97 18.50
C LEU A 85 0.80 -15.40 19.88
N PRO A 86 1.98 -14.77 20.07
CA PRO A 86 2.35 -14.20 21.37
C PRO A 86 1.44 -13.07 21.85
N VAL A 87 0.74 -12.40 20.92
CA VAL A 87 -0.12 -11.26 21.24
C VAL A 87 -1.60 -11.60 21.15
N LEU A 88 -1.96 -12.85 20.86
CA LEU A 88 -3.32 -13.26 20.55
C LEU A 88 -4.34 -12.90 21.64
N GLU A 89 -3.94 -13.02 22.91
CA GLU A 89 -4.79 -12.79 24.08
C GLU A 89 -4.73 -11.33 24.60
N THR A 90 -4.06 -10.45 23.87
CA THR A 90 -3.95 -9.03 24.21
C THR A 90 -5.21 -8.25 23.84
N SER A 91 -5.70 -7.42 24.76
CA SER A 91 -6.88 -6.56 24.58
C SER A 91 -6.57 -5.06 24.53
N SER A 92 -5.30 -4.69 24.62
CA SER A 92 -4.81 -3.31 24.56
C SER A 92 -3.81 -3.12 23.42
N VAL A 93 -3.58 -1.87 23.02
CA VAL A 93 -2.49 -1.56 22.08
C VAL A 93 -1.16 -1.83 22.76
N ILE A 94 -0.31 -2.62 22.12
CA ILE A 94 1.06 -2.89 22.57
C ILE A 94 1.94 -1.72 22.12
N PRO A 95 2.86 -1.21 22.95
CA PRO A 95 3.80 -0.15 22.55
C PRO A 95 4.59 -0.45 21.27
N GLU A 96 4.90 0.58 20.48
CA GLU A 96 5.50 0.45 19.14
C GLU A 96 6.88 -0.23 19.15
N ASP A 97 7.65 -0.07 20.23
CA ASP A 97 8.95 -0.74 20.44
C ASP A 97 8.82 -2.27 20.56
N LYS A 98 7.61 -2.77 20.82
CA LYS A 98 7.30 -4.21 20.96
C LYS A 98 6.40 -4.74 19.85
N TRP A 99 5.61 -3.87 19.20
CA TRP A 99 4.72 -4.26 18.12
C TRP A 99 4.58 -3.14 17.09
N LEU A 100 4.91 -3.42 15.82
CA LEU A 100 4.73 -2.48 14.71
C LEU A 100 3.31 -1.89 14.67
N HIS A 101 3.23 -0.57 14.53
CA HIS A 101 1.99 0.20 14.39
C HIS A 101 1.70 0.58 12.94
N HIS A 102 2.26 -0.19 12.00
CA HIS A 102 2.05 0.03 10.59
C HIS A 102 2.05 -1.28 9.80
N ILE A 103 1.42 -1.24 8.63
CA ILE A 103 1.44 -2.28 7.61
C ILE A 103 1.70 -1.66 6.25
N PHE A 104 2.25 -2.46 5.35
CA PHE A 104 2.44 -2.12 3.94
C PHE A 104 1.49 -2.92 3.05
N GLY A 105 1.26 -2.41 1.85
CA GLY A 105 0.49 -3.10 0.82
C GLY A 105 1.00 -2.78 -0.57
N SER A 106 0.86 -3.76 -1.47
CA SER A 106 1.27 -3.67 -2.86
C SER A 106 0.22 -4.29 -3.75
N HIS A 107 -0.22 -3.52 -4.75
CA HIS A 107 -1.10 -3.95 -5.82
C HIS A 107 -0.48 -3.52 -7.14
N THR A 108 -0.55 -4.35 -8.18
CA THR A 108 -0.01 -4.02 -9.51
C THR A 108 -1.03 -4.27 -10.61
N PHE A 109 -1.50 -5.52 -10.69
CA PHE A 109 -2.54 -5.94 -11.61
C PHE A 109 -3.67 -6.61 -10.85
N HIS A 110 -4.88 -6.55 -11.41
CA HIS A 110 -5.97 -7.43 -11.01
C HIS A 110 -6.25 -8.44 -12.12
N GLU A 111 -6.91 -8.01 -13.19
CA GLU A 111 -6.94 -8.74 -14.47
C GLU A 111 -5.75 -8.31 -15.34
N GLN A 112 -5.43 -9.10 -16.38
CA GLN A 112 -4.33 -8.80 -17.30
C GLN A 112 -4.43 -7.38 -17.92
N GLN A 113 -5.65 -6.87 -18.10
CA GLN A 113 -5.93 -5.54 -18.67
C GLN A 113 -6.00 -4.43 -17.61
N ASN A 114 -6.01 -4.78 -16.31
CA ASN A 114 -6.16 -3.83 -15.22
C ASN A 114 -4.80 -3.49 -14.61
N TYR A 115 -4.02 -2.65 -15.30
CA TYR A 115 -2.74 -2.15 -14.78
C TYR A 115 -2.96 -0.90 -13.94
N TRP A 116 -2.85 -1.04 -12.61
CA TRP A 116 -2.89 0.09 -11.68
C TRP A 116 -1.99 -0.19 -10.46
N PRO A 117 -0.68 0.08 -10.57
CA PRO A 117 0.21 -0.14 -9.46
C PRO A 117 0.04 0.92 -8.38
N THR A 118 -0.35 0.45 -7.19
CA THR A 118 -0.43 1.26 -5.98
C THR A 118 0.41 0.61 -4.90
N ARG A 119 1.10 1.44 -4.12
CA ARG A 119 1.78 1.05 -2.88
C ARG A 119 1.17 1.82 -1.73
N LEU A 120 1.03 1.17 -0.57
CA LEU A 120 0.41 1.79 0.60
C LEU A 120 1.28 1.62 1.84
N LEU A 121 1.27 2.63 2.70
CA LEU A 121 1.68 2.57 4.09
C LEU A 121 0.49 2.98 4.96
N ARG A 122 0.04 2.09 5.84
CA ARG A 122 -1.04 2.36 6.79
C ARG A 122 -0.47 2.29 8.21
N THR A 123 -0.64 3.35 8.99
CA THR A 123 -0.46 3.34 10.44
C THR A 123 -1.80 3.18 11.15
N ARG A 124 -1.81 3.26 12.49
CA ARG A 124 -3.05 3.25 13.26
C ARG A 124 -4.02 4.38 12.89
N ARG A 125 -3.49 5.57 12.56
CA ARG A 125 -4.28 6.77 12.27
C ARG A 125 -4.22 7.21 10.82
N TYR A 126 -3.06 7.13 10.17
CA TYR A 126 -2.88 7.67 8.83
C TYR A 126 -2.71 6.58 7.79
N LYS A 127 -3.16 6.84 6.56
CA LYS A 127 -2.86 5.99 5.42
C LYS A 127 -2.35 6.83 4.25
N TYR A 128 -1.24 6.37 3.68
CA TYR A 128 -0.61 6.96 2.52
C TYR A 128 -0.64 5.97 1.35
N HIS A 129 -1.02 6.47 0.17
CA HIS A 129 -1.01 5.76 -1.11
C HIS A 129 -0.06 6.46 -2.07
N ARG A 130 0.63 5.65 -2.88
CA ARG A 130 1.36 6.09 -4.06
C ARG A 130 0.82 5.37 -5.28
N ASN A 131 0.21 6.11 -6.21
CA ASN A 131 -0.33 5.62 -7.46
C ASN A 131 0.70 5.83 -8.58
N VAL A 132 1.34 4.76 -9.03
CA VAL A 132 2.45 4.85 -10.00
C VAL A 132 1.95 5.26 -11.39
N ALA A 133 0.79 4.72 -11.80
CA ALA A 133 0.20 4.96 -13.12
C ALA A 133 -0.94 6.00 -13.07
N PHE A 134 -0.82 7.02 -12.20
CA PHE A 134 -1.89 8.00 -11.91
C PHE A 134 -2.41 8.80 -13.13
N ARG A 135 -1.63 8.86 -14.22
CA ARG A 135 -2.05 9.47 -15.49
C ARG A 135 -2.99 8.60 -16.33
N LEU A 136 -3.21 7.35 -15.94
CA LEU A 136 -4.21 6.47 -16.54
C LEU A 136 -5.56 6.60 -15.81
N ASP A 137 -6.59 5.99 -16.38
CA ASP A 137 -7.86 5.78 -15.70
C ASP A 137 -7.75 4.58 -14.75
N PHE A 138 -8.27 4.69 -13.52
CA PHE A 138 -8.37 3.54 -12.63
C PHE A 138 -9.25 2.46 -13.28
N PRO A 139 -8.73 1.24 -13.50
CA PRO A 139 -9.45 0.21 -14.22
C PRO A 139 -10.59 -0.39 -13.39
N LEU A 140 -11.68 -0.75 -14.06
CA LEU A 140 -12.75 -1.56 -13.48
C LEU A 140 -12.54 -3.02 -13.87
N ALA A 141 -12.48 -3.90 -12.87
CA ALA A 141 -12.54 -5.34 -13.09
C ALA A 141 -13.86 -5.72 -13.76
N GLY A 142 -13.84 -6.73 -14.64
CA GLY A 142 -15.00 -7.13 -15.43
C GLY A 142 -16.20 -7.55 -14.57
N ASP A 143 -15.94 -8.23 -13.45
CA ASP A 143 -16.97 -8.66 -12.50
C ASP A 143 -17.62 -7.48 -11.74
N LEU A 144 -16.83 -6.48 -11.35
CA LEU A 144 -17.32 -5.25 -10.74
C LEU A 144 -18.11 -4.40 -11.75
N TYR A 145 -17.62 -4.29 -12.98
CA TYR A 145 -18.28 -3.56 -14.07
C TYR A 145 -19.64 -4.19 -14.41
N ALA A 146 -19.71 -5.53 -14.45
CA ALA A 146 -20.95 -6.26 -14.74
C ALA A 146 -21.92 -6.34 -13.54
N SER A 147 -21.55 -5.81 -12.37
CA SER A 147 -22.38 -5.91 -11.17
C SER A 147 -23.65 -5.06 -11.27
N LEU A 148 -24.77 -5.60 -10.77
CA LEU A 148 -26.04 -4.85 -10.68
C LEU A 148 -25.92 -3.62 -9.78
N SER A 149 -25.01 -3.65 -8.80
CA SER A 149 -24.70 -2.50 -7.95
C SER A 149 -24.12 -1.34 -8.78
N PHE A 150 -23.12 -1.61 -9.63
CA PHE A 150 -22.56 -0.58 -10.49
C PHE A 150 -23.54 -0.14 -11.58
N GLU A 151 -24.32 -1.07 -12.15
CA GLU A 151 -25.40 -0.74 -13.08
C GLU A 151 -26.39 0.25 -12.47
N ALA A 152 -26.82 0.02 -11.23
CA ALA A 152 -27.71 0.93 -10.53
C ALA A 152 -27.05 2.29 -10.28
N MET A 153 -25.78 2.33 -9.86
CA MET A 153 -25.05 3.58 -9.58
C MET A 153 -24.87 4.45 -10.82
N ARG A 154 -24.40 3.87 -11.94
CA ARG A 154 -24.05 4.62 -13.16
C ARG A 154 -25.25 5.24 -13.87
N ASN A 155 -26.47 4.78 -13.57
CA ASN A 155 -27.72 5.31 -14.12
C ASN A 155 -28.43 6.30 -13.17
N GLN A 156 -27.81 6.70 -12.06
CA GLN A 156 -28.35 7.75 -11.18
C GLN A 156 -28.20 9.14 -11.78
N THR A 157 -28.95 10.11 -11.24
CA THR A 157 -28.81 11.52 -11.60
C THR A 157 -27.42 12.04 -11.26
N LYS A 158 -26.85 12.87 -12.13
CA LYS A 158 -25.50 13.42 -11.95
C LYS A 158 -25.40 14.30 -10.68
N PRO A 159 -24.22 14.34 -10.02
CA PRO A 159 -23.04 13.53 -10.32
C PRO A 159 -23.25 12.06 -9.94
N VAL A 160 -22.66 11.14 -10.72
CA VAL A 160 -22.68 9.71 -10.38
C VAL A 160 -21.82 9.48 -9.15
N MET A 161 -22.40 8.89 -8.11
CA MET A 161 -21.74 8.62 -6.83
C MET A 161 -21.55 7.13 -6.60
N ILE A 162 -20.39 6.76 -6.08
CA ILE A 162 -20.01 5.43 -5.60
C ILE A 162 -19.86 5.53 -4.08
N GLY A 163 -20.98 5.31 -3.37
CA GLY A 163 -21.08 5.69 -1.96
C GLY A 163 -20.95 7.21 -1.82
N ASN A 164 -20.02 7.67 -0.97
CA ASN A 164 -19.77 9.11 -0.76
C ASN A 164 -18.66 9.68 -1.67
N ARG A 165 -18.08 8.88 -2.58
CA ARG A 165 -17.07 9.31 -3.56
C ARG A 165 -17.73 9.49 -4.93
N SER A 166 -17.40 10.55 -5.66
CA SER A 166 -17.84 10.68 -7.06
C SER A 166 -17.17 9.62 -7.94
N LEU A 167 -17.87 9.15 -8.99
CA LEU A 167 -17.26 8.26 -9.98
C LEU A 167 -16.04 8.90 -10.64
N LYS A 168 -16.07 10.23 -10.88
CA LYS A 168 -14.93 10.98 -11.42
C LYS A 168 -13.69 10.81 -10.52
N ASN A 169 -13.82 11.03 -9.21
CA ASN A 169 -12.70 10.89 -8.26
C ASN A 169 -12.30 9.43 -8.02
N TYR A 170 -13.19 8.47 -8.30
CA TYR A 170 -12.86 7.06 -8.25
C TYR A 170 -11.96 6.63 -9.42
N ILE A 171 -12.23 7.16 -10.62
CA ILE A 171 -11.50 6.86 -11.85
C ILE A 171 -10.19 7.65 -11.93
N PHE A 172 -10.24 8.97 -11.72
CA PHE A 172 -9.08 9.85 -11.81
C PHE A 172 -8.52 10.10 -10.41
N ARG A 173 -7.45 9.37 -10.06
CA ARG A 173 -6.82 9.47 -8.74
C ARG A 173 -5.48 10.19 -8.84
N PRO A 174 -5.13 11.01 -7.84
CA PRO A 174 -3.86 11.72 -7.82
C PRO A 174 -2.68 10.75 -7.63
N PRO A 175 -1.43 11.20 -7.91
CA PRO A 175 -0.22 10.40 -7.69
C PRO A 175 -0.02 9.98 -6.23
N GLU A 176 -0.49 10.81 -5.29
CA GLU A 176 -0.35 10.59 -3.86
C GLU A 176 -1.68 10.87 -3.15
N GLU A 177 -2.06 9.98 -2.23
CA GLU A 177 -3.23 10.14 -1.36
C GLU A 177 -2.82 9.97 0.11
N LEU A 178 -3.18 10.91 0.98
CA LEU A 178 -2.94 10.85 2.42
C LEU A 178 -4.28 11.05 3.16
N TYR A 179 -4.62 10.13 4.05
CA TYR A 179 -5.88 10.15 4.81
C TYR A 179 -5.64 10.05 6.30
N ASP A 180 -6.41 10.82 7.08
CA ASP A 180 -6.56 10.66 8.54
C ASP A 180 -7.78 9.76 8.81
N LEU A 181 -7.56 8.50 9.13
CA LEU A 181 -8.60 7.49 9.32
C LEU A 181 -9.41 7.69 10.61
N GLU A 182 -8.94 8.51 11.56
CA GLU A 182 -9.72 8.85 12.75
C GLU A 182 -10.79 9.91 12.43
N GLN A 183 -10.44 10.89 11.60
CA GLN A 183 -11.36 11.98 11.21
C GLN A 183 -12.15 11.66 9.94
N ASP A 184 -11.58 10.86 9.06
CA ASP A 184 -12.11 10.50 7.74
C ASP A 184 -11.98 8.98 7.50
N PRO A 185 -12.78 8.15 8.22
CA PRO A 185 -12.72 6.69 8.10
C PRO A 185 -13.15 6.15 6.73
N GLN A 186 -13.71 7.00 5.85
CA GLN A 186 -14.11 6.64 4.49
C GLN A 186 -13.09 7.09 3.42
N GLU A 187 -11.98 7.70 3.85
CA GLU A 187 -10.86 8.10 2.99
C GLU A 187 -11.29 9.04 1.84
N LEU A 188 -12.19 9.98 2.12
CA LEU A 188 -12.77 10.90 1.13
C LEU A 188 -11.97 12.18 0.92
N HIS A 189 -11.21 12.62 1.93
CA HIS A 189 -10.50 13.91 1.97
C HIS A 189 -8.99 13.69 1.89
N ASN A 190 -8.42 13.86 0.70
CA ASN A 190 -6.98 13.70 0.49
C ASN A 190 -6.20 14.90 1.06
N LEU A 191 -5.32 14.62 2.02
CA LEU A 191 -4.45 15.57 2.71
C LEU A 191 -3.08 15.75 2.05
N ALA A 192 -2.78 15.06 0.95
CA ALA A 192 -1.46 15.10 0.32
C ALA A 192 -1.08 16.51 -0.20
N GLY A 193 -2.08 17.32 -0.57
CA GLY A 193 -1.88 18.72 -0.96
C GLY A 193 -1.93 19.72 0.20
N ASP A 194 -2.22 19.28 1.43
CA ASP A 194 -2.35 20.16 2.57
C ASP A 194 -0.98 20.51 3.17
N SER A 195 -0.67 21.82 3.16
CA SER A 195 0.55 22.37 3.74
C SER A 195 0.76 21.99 5.21
N ALA A 196 -0.31 21.81 5.99
CA ALA A 196 -0.21 21.44 7.41
C ALA A 196 0.24 19.98 7.61
N HIS A 197 0.03 19.11 6.62
CA HIS A 197 0.39 17.68 6.66
C HIS A 197 1.67 17.35 5.88
N LYS A 198 2.37 18.37 5.38
CA LYS A 198 3.55 18.21 4.51
C LYS A 198 4.66 17.35 5.14
N GLU A 199 5.00 17.58 6.40
CA GLU A 199 6.06 16.82 7.08
C GLU A 199 5.68 15.34 7.21
N LEU A 200 4.42 15.06 7.60
CA LEU A 200 3.89 13.72 7.71
C LEU A 200 3.87 13.00 6.35
N LEU A 201 3.47 13.68 5.28
CA LEU A 201 3.50 13.14 3.93
C LEU A 201 4.92 12.69 3.55
N LEU A 202 5.92 13.53 3.81
CA LEU A 202 7.32 13.22 3.52
C LEU A 202 7.83 12.03 4.34
N GLU A 203 7.48 11.96 5.63
CA GLU A 203 7.84 10.83 6.49
C GLU A 203 7.25 9.51 5.97
N MET A 204 5.95 9.49 5.65
CA MET A 204 5.28 8.30 5.15
C MET A 204 5.79 7.89 3.75
N ARG A 205 6.11 8.88 2.92
CA ARG A 205 6.73 8.67 1.60
C ARG A 205 8.07 7.97 1.71
N GLU A 206 8.92 8.41 2.64
CA GLU A 206 10.24 7.82 2.84
C GLU A 206 10.13 6.41 3.41
N LYS A 207 9.29 6.20 4.44
CA LYS A 207 9.02 4.86 4.98
C LYS A 207 8.51 3.88 3.92
N LEU A 208 7.61 4.32 3.04
CA LEU A 208 7.13 3.48 1.93
C LEU A 208 8.25 3.19 0.93
N SER A 209 9.04 4.19 0.56
CA SER A 209 10.15 4.02 -0.39
C SER A 209 11.22 3.07 0.18
N GLN A 210 11.52 3.17 1.47
CA GLN A 210 12.46 2.28 2.16
C GLN A 210 11.96 0.82 2.14
N TRP A 211 10.68 0.60 2.44
CA TRP A 211 10.08 -0.74 2.33
C TRP A 211 10.13 -1.29 0.90
N GLN A 212 9.90 -0.46 -0.12
CA GLN A 212 10.03 -0.86 -1.52
C GLN A 212 11.48 -1.27 -1.87
N LYS A 213 12.50 -0.58 -1.31
CA LYS A 213 13.91 -0.94 -1.49
C LYS A 213 14.22 -2.30 -0.85
N GLU A 214 13.81 -2.48 0.40
CA GLU A 214 14.02 -3.72 1.17
C GLU A 214 13.36 -4.93 0.51
N THR A 215 12.21 -4.72 -0.13
CA THR A 215 11.48 -5.77 -0.85
C THR A 215 11.89 -5.92 -2.31
N LYS A 216 12.87 -5.12 -2.79
CA LYS A 216 13.34 -5.08 -4.19
C LYS A 216 12.18 -4.89 -5.17
N ASP A 217 11.24 -4.02 -4.82
CA ASP A 217 10.03 -3.77 -5.60
C ASP A 217 10.34 -3.09 -6.93
N LEU A 218 10.00 -3.77 -8.03
CA LEU A 218 10.21 -3.25 -9.39
C LEU A 218 9.40 -1.97 -9.69
N TRP A 219 8.41 -1.62 -8.88
CA TRP A 219 7.64 -0.37 -9.01
C TRP A 219 8.11 0.74 -8.05
N LEU A 220 9.33 0.66 -7.52
CA LEU A 220 9.98 1.84 -6.98
C LEU A 220 10.34 2.79 -8.12
N TYR A 221 9.48 3.78 -8.37
CA TYR A 221 9.61 4.70 -9.51
C TYR A 221 10.23 6.03 -9.11
N ARG A 222 11.12 6.52 -9.98
CA ARG A 222 11.60 7.90 -10.03
C ARG A 222 11.73 8.33 -11.48
N ASP A 223 11.36 9.57 -11.75
CA ASP A 223 11.34 10.15 -13.09
C ASP A 223 10.57 9.30 -14.12
N GLY A 224 9.45 8.71 -13.68
CA GLY A 224 8.63 7.82 -14.52
C GLY A 224 9.25 6.45 -14.82
N GLN A 225 10.39 6.11 -14.21
CA GLN A 225 11.13 4.88 -14.47
C GLN A 225 11.34 4.04 -13.20
N SER A 226 11.40 2.72 -13.38
CA SER A 226 11.75 1.80 -12.30
C SER A 226 13.22 1.95 -11.90
N VAL A 227 13.44 2.45 -10.68
CA VAL A 227 14.78 2.62 -10.10
C VAL A 227 15.45 1.26 -9.93
N THR A 228 14.71 0.24 -9.49
CA THR A 228 15.22 -1.13 -9.34
C THR A 228 15.63 -1.76 -10.67
N MET A 229 14.93 -1.47 -11.77
CA MET A 229 15.34 -1.95 -13.08
C MET A 229 16.59 -1.22 -13.60
N LEU A 230 16.66 0.10 -13.35
CA LEU A 230 17.75 0.95 -13.80
C LEU A 230 19.04 0.77 -12.97
N SER A 231 18.98 0.16 -11.79
CA SER A 231 20.17 -0.07 -10.95
C SER A 231 21.30 -0.83 -11.66
N ARG A 232 20.98 -1.59 -12.71
CA ARG A 232 21.99 -2.25 -13.56
C ARG A 232 22.93 -1.28 -14.30
N TYR A 233 22.52 -0.02 -14.46
CA TYR A 233 23.28 1.05 -15.12
C TYR A 233 24.02 1.95 -14.11
N ALA A 234 23.99 1.60 -12.81
CA ALA A 234 24.69 2.36 -11.77
C ALA A 234 26.20 2.48 -12.04
N GLY A 235 26.82 1.39 -12.53
CA GLY A 235 28.26 1.37 -12.86
C GLY A 235 28.65 2.30 -14.01
N ASP A 236 27.69 2.70 -14.85
CA ASP A 236 27.89 3.70 -15.91
C ASP A 236 27.76 5.15 -15.39
N GLY A 237 27.54 5.32 -14.08
CA GLY A 237 27.36 6.63 -13.44
C GLY A 237 25.96 7.23 -13.64
N LEU A 238 24.97 6.43 -14.06
CA LEU A 238 23.60 6.92 -14.23
C LEU A 238 22.98 7.29 -12.87
N GLU A 239 22.48 8.52 -12.77
CA GLU A 239 21.71 9.02 -11.66
C GLU A 239 20.31 9.42 -12.16
N ILE A 240 19.27 9.09 -11.40
CA ILE A 240 17.87 9.34 -11.80
C ILE A 240 17.35 10.57 -11.06
N PRO A 241 16.73 11.56 -11.72
CA PRO A 241 16.06 12.66 -11.05
C PRO A 241 15.06 12.17 -9.99
N ASP A 242 15.04 12.81 -8.82
CA ASP A 242 14.13 12.49 -7.73
C ASP A 242 12.74 13.12 -7.93
N ARG A 243 12.20 12.94 -9.14
CA ARG A 243 10.82 13.26 -9.51
C ARG A 243 9.98 12.00 -9.40
N LEU A 244 8.67 12.12 -9.23
CA LEU A 244 7.81 10.95 -9.30
C LEU A 244 7.63 10.47 -10.75
N ASP A 245 7.37 11.41 -11.66
CA ASP A 245 7.13 11.15 -13.08
C ASP A 245 8.03 12.02 -13.96
N PHE A 246 8.19 11.62 -15.22
CA PHE A 246 9.00 12.33 -16.20
C PHE A 246 8.35 13.67 -16.59
N ASP A 247 9.15 14.73 -16.56
CA ASP A 247 8.75 16.06 -17.01
C ASP A 247 9.21 16.28 -18.46
N VAL A 248 8.24 16.34 -19.38
CA VAL A 248 8.51 16.52 -20.82
C VAL A 248 8.89 17.95 -21.18
N GLU A 249 8.48 18.92 -20.36
CA GLU A 249 8.78 20.34 -20.57
C GLU A 249 10.15 20.69 -19.97
N GLU A 250 10.50 20.06 -18.84
CA GLU A 250 11.80 20.21 -18.17
C GLU A 250 12.57 18.88 -18.02
N PRO A 251 12.98 18.21 -19.12
CA PRO A 251 13.55 16.86 -19.06
C PRO A 251 14.98 16.80 -18.52
N GLY A 252 15.63 17.95 -18.33
CA GLY A 252 17.02 18.05 -17.88
C GLY A 252 17.26 17.43 -16.50
N THR A 253 18.50 16.99 -16.26
CA THR A 253 18.93 16.41 -14.98
C THR A 253 19.88 17.32 -14.20
N GLU A 254 20.29 18.45 -14.80
CA GLU A 254 21.17 19.44 -14.16
C GLU A 254 20.40 20.26 -13.12
N GLY A 255 20.95 20.39 -11.91
CA GLY A 255 20.33 21.17 -10.83
C GLY A 255 19.10 20.51 -10.17
N VAL A 256 18.68 19.33 -10.63
CA VAL A 256 17.59 18.55 -10.03
C VAL A 256 18.16 17.60 -8.98
N ALA A 257 17.46 17.42 -7.86
CA ALA A 257 17.82 16.39 -6.88
C ALA A 257 17.81 15.01 -7.53
N LYS A 258 18.70 14.12 -7.10
CA LYS A 258 18.87 12.81 -7.74
C LYS A 258 18.83 11.68 -6.74
N THR A 259 18.28 10.56 -7.19
CA THR A 259 18.33 9.26 -6.56
C THR A 259 19.58 8.53 -7.05
N ARG A 260 20.47 8.15 -6.13
CA ARG A 260 21.70 7.43 -6.45
C ARG A 260 21.45 5.93 -6.47
N LEU A 261 21.84 5.29 -7.56
CA LEU A 261 21.84 3.84 -7.69
C LEU A 261 23.20 3.31 -7.19
N LEU A 262 23.21 2.41 -6.20
CA LEU A 262 24.44 1.69 -5.82
C LEU A 262 24.53 0.37 -6.60
N GLU A 263 25.76 -0.08 -6.83
CA GLU A 263 26.10 -1.26 -7.64
C GLU A 263 25.42 -2.57 -7.18
N ASP A 264 24.91 -2.61 -5.94
CA ASP A 264 24.22 -3.77 -5.36
C ASP A 264 22.68 -3.69 -5.40
N GLY A 265 22.12 -2.73 -6.15
CA GLY A 265 20.67 -2.48 -6.20
C GLY A 265 20.11 -1.79 -4.95
N ILE A 266 20.99 -1.34 -4.05
CA ILE A 266 20.65 -0.47 -2.94
C ILE A 266 20.55 0.96 -3.47
N ILE A 267 19.49 1.68 -3.10
CA ILE A 267 19.22 3.02 -3.60
C ILE A 267 19.47 4.02 -2.46
N GLU A 268 20.51 4.83 -2.60
CA GLU A 268 20.79 5.93 -1.67
C GLU A 268 20.06 7.20 -2.12
N TRP A 269 19.33 7.80 -1.18
CA TRP A 269 18.66 9.06 -1.39
C TRP A 269 19.53 10.17 -0.80
N ASN A 270 19.98 11.11 -1.64
CA ASN A 270 20.60 12.35 -1.15
C ASN A 270 19.46 13.27 -0.71
N GLY A 271 19.01 13.06 0.54
CA GLY A 271 18.05 13.95 1.17
C GLY A 271 18.57 15.39 1.15
N ASP A 272 17.74 16.30 0.65
CA ASP A 272 17.65 17.71 1.07
C ASP A 272 16.78 18.58 0.13
N THR A 273 16.15 18.05 -0.93
CA THR A 273 15.26 18.87 -1.77
C THR A 273 13.80 18.45 -1.65
N ILE A 274 13.03 19.27 -0.94
CA ILE A 274 11.58 19.17 -0.86
C ILE A 274 10.99 19.85 -2.10
N VAL A 275 10.69 19.08 -3.15
CA VAL A 275 9.84 19.56 -4.24
C VAL A 275 8.38 19.40 -3.80
N VAL A 276 7.73 20.51 -3.47
CA VAL A 276 6.28 20.57 -3.24
C VAL A 276 5.62 20.73 -4.58
N TRP A 277 4.93 19.69 -5.05
CA TRP A 277 3.96 19.85 -6.13
C TRP A 277 2.75 20.59 -5.55
N THR A 278 2.54 21.83 -5.96
CA THR A 278 1.25 22.48 -5.79
C THR A 278 0.38 22.01 -6.94
N PHE A 279 -0.61 21.16 -6.64
CA PHE A 279 -1.61 20.79 -7.63
C PHE A 279 -2.60 21.95 -7.70
N GLU A 280 -2.49 22.79 -8.73
CA GLU A 280 -3.67 23.56 -9.12
C GLU A 280 -4.77 22.56 -9.51
N PRO A 281 -6.03 22.76 -9.10
CA PRO A 281 -7.11 21.99 -9.64
C PRO A 281 -7.04 22.12 -11.16
N ILE A 282 -6.94 21.00 -11.86
CA ILE A 282 -7.11 20.96 -13.29
C ILE A 282 -8.57 21.35 -13.54
N ASP A 283 -8.82 22.65 -13.76
CA ASP A 283 -9.98 23.15 -14.48
C ASP A 283 -9.79 22.77 -15.95
N ASP A 284 -9.94 21.47 -16.26
CA ASP A 284 -10.03 21.03 -17.65
C ASP A 284 -11.52 21.03 -18.06
N PRO A 285 -11.90 21.85 -19.08
CA PRO A 285 -13.24 21.90 -19.64
C PRO A 285 -13.58 20.78 -20.63
N TYR A 286 -12.78 19.70 -20.76
CA TYR A 286 -13.16 18.51 -21.54
C TYR A 286 -13.99 17.48 -20.76
#